data_AF-A0A523R0A8-F1
#
_entry.id   AF-A0A523R0A8-F1
#
_cell.length_a   1.000
_cell.length_b   1.000
_cell.length_c   1.000
_cell.angle_alpha   90.00
_cell.angle_beta   90.00
_cell.angle_gamma   90.00
#
_symmetry.space_group_name_H-M   'P 1'
#
loop_
_entity.id
_entity.type
_entity.pdbx_description
1 polymer ?
#
loop_
_entity_poly.entity_id
_entity_poly.type
_entity_poly.pdbx_seq_one_letter_code
_entity_poly.pdbx_strand_id
1 'polypeptide(L)' 'MKLSSSMARLGTETAFQVLAQAQALEAKGVEVVHLEIGEPDFDTPKNVCNAANEGLGKGLTHYCNAQGLVEL' A
#
# COMPACT_ATOMS: atom_id res chain seq x y z
N MET A 1 15.78 -6.15 -24.74
CA MET A 1 15.57 -6.92 -23.50
C MET A 1 14.43 -7.91 -23.74
N LYS A 2 14.60 -9.20 -23.42
CA LYS A 2 13.56 -10.23 -23.64
C LYS A 2 12.99 -10.66 -22.28
N LEU A 3 11.70 -10.46 -22.07
CA LEU A 3 11.01 -10.88 -20.85
C LEU A 3 10.67 -12.37 -20.88
N SER A 4 10.48 -12.96 -19.69
CA SER A 4 9.97 -14.33 -19.54
C SER A 4 8.52 -14.43 -20.04
N SER A 5 8.17 -15.55 -20.67
CA SER A 5 6.81 -15.81 -21.17
C SER A 5 5.74 -15.78 -20.07
N SER A 6 6.12 -16.08 -18.83
CA SER A 6 5.19 -16.04 -17.68
C SER A 6 4.70 -14.64 -17.36
N MET A 7 5.46 -13.59 -17.71
CA MET A 7 5.04 -12.21 -17.47
C MET A 7 3.79 -11.82 -18.26
N ALA A 8 3.57 -12.44 -19.43
CA ALA A 8 2.39 -12.16 -20.24
C ALA A 8 1.07 -12.64 -19.61
N ARG A 9 1.12 -13.44 -18.53
CA ARG A 9 -0.08 -13.92 -17.81
C ARG A 9 -0.49 -13.02 -16.64
N LEU A 10 0.38 -12.11 -16.23
CA LEU A 10 0.04 -11.12 -15.22
C LEU A 10 -0.78 -10.05 -15.93
N GLY A 11 -2.08 -10.01 -15.67
CA GLY A 11 -2.98 -8.99 -16.22
C GLY A 11 -2.62 -7.59 -15.71
N THR A 12 -3.51 -6.63 -15.96
CA THR A 12 -3.33 -5.24 -15.52
C THR A 12 -4.18 -4.92 -14.31
N GLU A 13 -3.63 -4.15 -13.38
CA GLU A 13 -4.37 -3.58 -12.25
C GLU A 13 -5.35 -2.51 -12.74
N THR A 14 -6.62 -2.64 -12.34
CA THR A 14 -7.72 -1.78 -12.80
C THR A 14 -8.14 -0.75 -11.75
N ALA A 15 -7.93 -1.01 -10.45
CA ALA A 15 -8.34 -0.10 -9.37
C ALA A 15 -7.63 1.26 -9.49
N PHE A 16 -6.32 1.27 -9.73
CA PHE A 16 -5.56 2.51 -9.92
C PHE A 16 -5.93 3.28 -11.19
N GLN A 17 -6.42 2.58 -12.22
CA GLN A 17 -6.89 3.25 -13.44
C GLN A 17 -8.16 4.05 -13.15
N VAL A 18 -9.07 3.50 -12.34
CA VAL A 18 -10.29 4.18 -11.92
C VAL A 18 -9.96 5.34 -10.98
N LEU A 19 -9.06 5.13 -10.02
CA LEU A 19 -8.60 6.20 -9.12
C LEU A 19 -8.02 7.40 -9.88
N ALA A 20 -7.17 7.17 -10.89
CA ALA A 20 -6.62 8.24 -11.70
C ALA A 20 -7.70 9.02 -12.48
N GLN A 21 -8.76 8.35 -12.94
CA GLN A 21 -9.89 9.00 -13.59
C GLN A 21 -10.73 9.80 -12.59
N ALA A 22 -10.97 9.27 -11.39
CA ALA A 22 -11.66 9.96 -10.31
C ALA A 22 -10.94 11.27 -9.95
N GLN A 23 -9.62 11.22 -9.70
CA GLN A 23 -8.80 12.39 -9.41
C GLN A 23 -8.84 13.44 -10.54
N ALA A 24 -8.90 13.01 -11.80
CA ALA A 24 -9.03 13.92 -12.94
C ALA A 24 -10.42 14.60 -13.03
N LEU A 25 -11.47 13.99 -12.49
CA LEU A 25 -12.80 14.58 -12.36
C LEU A 25 -12.86 15.55 -11.17
N GLU A 26 -12.28 15.16 -10.04
CA GLU A 26 -12.15 16.03 -8.85
C GLU A 26 -11.37 17.32 -9.17
N ALA A 27 -10.29 17.22 -9.94
CA ALA A 27 -9.52 18.38 -10.39
C ALA A 27 -10.32 19.34 -11.27
N LYS A 28 -11.45 18.90 -11.85
CA LYS A 28 -12.41 19.72 -12.61
C LYS A 28 -13.56 20.24 -11.74
N GLY A 29 -13.53 19.98 -10.44
CA GLY A 29 -14.56 20.40 -9.48
C GLY A 29 -15.77 19.46 -9.42
N VAL A 30 -15.67 18.23 -9.93
CA VAL A 30 -16.72 17.22 -9.80
C VAL A 30 -16.57 16.52 -8.45
N GLU A 31 -17.67 16.41 -7.70
CA GLU A 31 -17.72 15.60 -6.48
C GLU A 31 -17.76 14.11 -6.84
N VAL A 32 -16.80 13.34 -6.33
CA VAL A 32 -16.65 11.91 -6.62
C VAL A 32 -16.77 11.11 -5.32
N VAL A 33 -17.54 10.03 -5.36
CA VAL A 33 -17.60 9.05 -4.26
C VAL A 33 -16.71 7.87 -4.62
N HIS A 34 -15.67 7.64 -3.83
CA HIS A 34 -14.70 6.57 -4.06
C HIS A 34 -15.22 5.22 -3.53
N LEU A 35 -15.30 4.23 -4.42
CA LEU A 35 -15.73 2.84 -4.14
C LEU A 35 -14.79 1.81 -4.78
N GLU A 36 -13.64 2.26 -5.29
CA GLU A 36 -12.69 1.48 -6.08
C GLU A 36 -11.44 1.06 -5.28
N ILE A 37 -11.15 1.71 -4.16
CA ILE A 37 -9.97 1.44 -3.33
C ILE A 37 -10.36 0.63 -2.08
N GLY A 38 -9.55 -0.39 -1.77
CA GLY A 38 -9.80 -1.33 -0.67
C GLY A 38 -9.05 -1.02 0.63
N GLU A 39 -8.35 0.11 0.74
CA GLU A 39 -7.73 0.53 1.99
C GLU A 39 -8.74 1.29 2.87
N PRO A 40 -8.65 1.14 4.21
CA PRO A 40 -9.52 1.90 5.10
C PRO A 40 -9.20 3.40 5.09
N ASP A 41 -10.19 4.22 5.42
CA ASP A 41 -10.12 5.68 5.47
C ASP A 41 -9.53 6.24 6.78
N PHE A 42 -9.12 5.38 7.70
CA PHE A 42 -8.57 5.77 9.00
C PHE A 42 -7.05 5.63 9.07
N ASP A 43 -6.43 6.52 9.84
CA ASP A 43 -5.00 6.46 10.13
C ASP A 43 -4.64 5.22 10.96
N THR A 44 -3.37 4.80 10.85
CA THR A 44 -2.82 3.75 11.72
C THR A 44 -2.96 4.15 13.20
N PRO A 45 -3.46 3.26 14.08
CA PRO A 45 -3.63 3.56 15.50
C PRO A 45 -2.34 4.03 16.19
N LYS A 46 -2.45 5.04 17.07
CA LYS A 46 -1.30 5.72 17.68
C LYS A 46 -0.36 4.77 18.45
N ASN A 47 -0.90 3.75 19.11
CA ASN A 47 -0.11 2.75 19.83
C ASN A 47 0.78 1.95 18.89
N VAL A 48 0.32 1.64 17.67
CA VAL A 48 1.11 0.94 16.64
C VAL A 48 2.24 1.85 16.16
N CYS A 49 1.94 3.11 15.82
CA CYS A 49 2.97 4.08 15.42
C CYS A 49 4.03 4.29 16.51
N ASN A 50 3.62 4.35 17.79
CA ASN A 50 4.53 4.51 18.91
C ASN A 50 5.45 3.29 19.07
N ALA A 51 4.91 2.06 18.97
CA ALA A 51 5.71 0.84 19.03
C ALA A 51 6.74 0.75 17.88
N ALA A 52 6.34 1.16 16.67
CA ALA A 52 7.26 1.24 15.53
C ALA A 52 8.40 2.27 15.78
N ASN A 53 8.06 3.46 16.29
CA ASN A 53 9.05 4.49 16.64
C ASN A 53 10.02 4.01 17.73
N GLU A 54 9.52 3.30 18.74
CA GLU A 54 10.35 2.71 19.78
C GLU A 54 11.30 1.65 19.20
N GLY A 55 10.81 0.80 18.30
CA GLY A 55 11.62 -0.19 17.60
C GLY A 55 12.76 0.45 16.79
N LEU A 56 12.48 1.54 16.09
CA LEU A 56 13.50 2.34 15.39
C LEU A 56 14.53 2.89 16.38
N GLY A 57 14.08 3.45 17.51
CA GLY A 57 14.97 3.97 18.57
C GLY A 57 15.86 2.89 19.20
N LYS A 58 15.41 1.63 19.20
CA LYS A 58 16.16 0.45 19.68
C LYS A 58 17.07 -0.17 18.62
N GLY A 59 17.09 0.36 17.39
CA GLY A 59 17.91 -0.18 16.29
C GLY A 59 17.40 -1.51 15.71
N LEU A 60 16.09 -1.77 15.77
CA LEU A 60 15.45 -2.94 15.14
C LEU A 60 15.38 -2.78 13.60
N THR A 61 16.54 -2.69 12.94
CA THR A 61 16.69 -2.32 11.52
C THR A 61 17.46 -3.33 10.68
N HIS A 62 17.82 -4.48 11.28
CA HIS A 62 18.62 -5.51 10.64
C HIS A 62 17.79 -6.73 10.28
N TYR A 63 18.41 -7.66 9.55
CA TYR A 63 17.75 -8.90 9.13
C TYR A 63 17.15 -9.65 10.33
N CYS A 64 15.92 -10.12 10.13
CA CYS A 64 15.27 -11.11 10.98
C CYS A 64 15.24 -12.47 10.28
N ASN A 65 14.63 -13.46 10.93
CA ASN A 65 14.38 -14.76 10.31
C ASN A 65 13.50 -14.57 9.06
N ALA A 66 13.76 -15.37 8.01
CA ALA A 66 12.99 -15.34 6.76
C ALA A 66 11.48 -15.54 6.96
N GLN A 67 11.05 -16.16 8.06
CA GLN A 67 9.64 -16.37 8.39
C GLN A 67 9.03 -15.22 9.22
N GLY A 68 9.82 -14.24 9.67
CA GLY A 68 9.40 -13.16 10.57
C GLY A 68 10.04 -13.22 11.95
N LEU A 69 9.72 -12.25 12.81
CA LEU A 69 10.11 -12.26 14.23
C LEU A 69 9.26 -13.29 14.99
N VAL A 70 9.82 -13.92 16.03
CA VAL A 70 9.10 -14.97 16.80
C VAL A 70 7.92 -14.39 17.58
N GLU A 71 8.01 -13.11 17.92
CA GLU A 71 7.04 -12.37 18.72
C GLU A 71 5.85 -11.82 17.91
N LEU A 72 5.84 -12.00 16.57
CA LEU A 72 4.79 -11.54 15.64
C LEU A 72 3.92 -12.71 15.15
#